data_AF-A0A0K6H3E3-F1
#
_entry.id   AF-A0A0K6H3E3-F1
#
_cell.length_a   1.000
_cell.length_b   1.000
_cell.length_c   1.000
_cell.angle_alpha   90.00
_cell.angle_beta   90.00
_cell.angle_gamma   90.00
#
_symmetry.space_group_name_H-M   'P 1'
#
loop_
_entity.id
_entity.type
_entity.pdbx_description
1 polymer ?
#
loop_
_entity_poly.entity_id
_entity_poly.type
_entity_poly.pdbx_seq_one_letter_code
_entity_poly.pdbx_strand_id
1 'polypeptide(L)'
;MNILRLINESEYIQINNHLIKPDLLFASEDFADDDDVAVEAEVNGMPFVLTVADLEEALPLADGGFWLETVGYVRFVSRASLH
;
A
#
# COMPACT_ATOMS: atom_id res chain seq x y z
N MET A 1 9.45 -4.29 -10.51
CA MET A 1 8.35 -4.93 -9.78
C MET A 1 7.32 -3.83 -9.56
N ASN A 2 6.12 -3.99 -10.10
CA ASN A 2 5.10 -2.93 -10.09
C ASN A 2 4.42 -2.91 -8.71
N ILE A 3 4.37 -1.75 -8.05
CA ILE A 3 3.73 -1.57 -6.74
C ILE A 3 2.23 -1.89 -6.79
N LEU A 4 1.57 -1.62 -7.92
CA LEU A 4 0.15 -1.93 -8.15
C LEU A 4 -0.13 -3.43 -8.16
N ARG A 5 0.77 -4.20 -8.77
CA ARG A 5 0.70 -5.66 -8.73
C ARG A 5 0.87 -6.20 -7.30
N LEU A 6 1.78 -5.60 -6.54
CA LEU A 6 2.07 -5.98 -5.15
C LEU A 6 0.85 -5.78 -4.24
N ILE A 7 0.10 -4.70 -4.47
CA ILE A 7 -1.16 -4.40 -3.79
C ILE A 7 -2.17 -5.53 -4.03
N ASN A 8 -2.36 -5.93 -5.30
CA ASN A 8 -3.31 -6.98 -5.66
C ASN A 8 -2.93 -8.37 -5.11
N GLU A 9 -1.65 -8.61 -4.84
CA GLU A 9 -1.13 -9.86 -4.26
C GLU A 9 -1.05 -9.83 -2.72
N SER A 10 -1.43 -8.71 -2.10
CA SER A 10 -1.32 -8.50 -0.65
C SER A 10 -2.67 -8.59 0.06
N GLU A 11 -2.63 -8.91 1.35
CA GLU A 11 -3.83 -8.93 2.22
C GLU A 11 -3.72 -7.95 3.38
N TYR A 12 -2.50 -7.57 3.74
CA TYR A 12 -2.19 -6.66 4.84
C TYR A 12 -1.24 -5.58 4.36
N ILE A 13 -1.26 -4.46 5.07
CA ILE A 13 -0.28 -3.40 4.91
C ILE A 13 0.35 -3.11 6.26
N GLN A 14 1.65 -2.84 6.27
CA GLN A 14 2.39 -2.43 7.45
C GLN A 14 2.74 -0.96 7.29
N ILE A 15 2.28 -0.11 8.20
CA ILE A 15 2.54 1.34 8.19
C ILE A 15 3.29 1.71 9.47
N ASN A 16 4.51 2.24 9.35
CA ASN A 16 5.33 2.65 10.50
C ASN A 16 5.33 1.60 11.64
N ASN A 17 5.63 0.35 11.29
CA ASN A 17 5.63 -0.84 12.14
C ASN A 17 4.27 -1.34 12.66
N HIS A 18 3.15 -0.77 12.23
CA HIS A 18 1.80 -1.25 12.57
C HIS A 18 1.23 -2.07 11.41
N LEU A 19 0.94 -3.35 11.65
CA LEU A 19 0.26 -4.20 10.68
C LEU A 19 -1.24 -3.94 10.77
N ILE A 20 -1.85 -3.59 9.65
CA ILE A 20 -3.28 -3.32 9.54
C ILE A 20 -3.86 -4.12 8.38
N LYS A 21 -5.15 -4.46 8.50
CA LYS A 21 -5.93 -5.02 7.40
C LYS A 21 -6.68 -3.87 6.73
N PRO A 22 -6.38 -3.54 5.47
CA PRO A 22 -7.10 -2.50 4.76
C PRO A 22 -8.54 -2.91 4.46
N ASP A 23 -9.42 -1.91 4.37
CA ASP A 23 -10.81 -2.06 3.95
C ASP A 23 -10.89 -2.20 2.43
N LEU A 24 -10.03 -1.48 1.71
CA LEU A 24 -9.82 -1.59 0.27
C LEU A 24 -8.32 -1.70 -0.03
N LEU A 25 -7.97 -2.66 -0.86
CA LEU A 25 -6.62 -2.87 -1.36
C LEU A 25 -6.70 -3.43 -2.77
N PHE A 26 -6.70 -2.55 -3.76
CA PHE A 26 -6.85 -2.92 -5.16
C PHE A 26 -6.39 -1.78 -6.05
N ALA A 27 -5.67 -2.10 -7.12
CA ALA A 27 -5.40 -1.16 -8.20
C ALA A 27 -5.44 -1.87 -9.55
N SER A 28 -6.06 -1.23 -10.54
CA SER A 28 -6.07 -1.76 -11.91
C SER A 28 -4.69 -1.57 -12.54
N GLU A 29 -4.02 -2.64 -12.96
CA GLU A 29 -2.71 -2.52 -13.63
C GLU A 29 -2.82 -1.92 -15.05
N ASP A 30 -3.98 -2.07 -15.70
CA ASP A 30 -4.18 -1.69 -17.11
C ASP A 30 -4.97 -0.39 -17.29
N PHE A 31 -5.69 0.07 -16.25
CA PHE A 31 -6.66 1.17 -16.34
C PHE A 31 -6.69 2.09 -15.11
N ALA A 32 -5.65 2.09 -14.27
CA ALA A 32 -5.58 3.00 -13.13
C ALA A 32 -5.28 4.43 -13.58
N ASP A 33 -6.06 5.37 -13.07
CA ASP A 33 -5.77 6.81 -13.13
C ASP A 33 -5.11 7.28 -11.82
N ASP A 34 -4.33 8.37 -11.88
CA ASP A 34 -3.53 8.91 -10.76
C ASP A 34 -4.36 9.21 -9.49
N ASP A 35 -5.63 9.60 -9.65
CA ASP A 35 -6.56 9.93 -8.58
C ASP A 35 -7.36 8.74 -8.06
N ASP A 36 -7.22 7.56 -8.68
CA ASP A 36 -7.87 6.35 -8.21
C ASP A 36 -7.37 5.98 -6.81
N VAL A 37 -8.29 5.62 -5.94
CA VAL A 37 -7.97 5.13 -4.60
C VAL A 37 -7.51 3.69 -4.68
N ALA A 38 -6.25 3.46 -4.30
CA ALA A 38 -5.63 2.13 -4.33
C ALA A 38 -5.67 1.44 -2.95
N VAL A 39 -5.66 2.24 -1.88
CA VAL A 39 -5.69 1.75 -0.50
C VAL A 39 -6.67 2.59 0.31
N GLU A 40 -7.58 1.93 1.01
CA GLU A 40 -8.34 2.52 2.12
C GLU A 40 -8.17 1.66 3.36
N ALA A 41 -7.88 2.29 4.49
CA ALA A 41 -7.74 1.62 5.78
C ALA A 41 -8.09 2.57 6.92
N GLU A 42 -8.21 1.99 8.13
CA GLU A 42 -8.27 2.75 9.36
C GLU A 42 -6.98 2.55 10.17
N VAL A 43 -6.32 3.65 10.55
CA VAL A 43 -5.13 3.63 11.41
C VAL A 43 -5.42 4.42 12.68
N ASN A 44 -5.43 3.73 13.82
CA ASN A 44 -5.71 4.33 15.13
C ASN A 44 -7.03 5.14 15.18
N GLY A 45 -8.08 4.66 14.50
CA GLY A 45 -9.38 5.34 14.45
C GLY A 45 -9.48 6.49 13.44
N MET A 46 -8.44 6.71 12.64
CA MET A 46 -8.41 7.74 11.60
C MET A 46 -8.40 7.10 10.21
N PRO A 47 -9.18 7.64 9.25
CA PRO A 47 -9.16 7.16 7.88
C PRO A 47 -7.79 7.41 7.26
N PHE A 48 -7.32 6.41 6.53
CA PHE A 48 -6.08 6.41 5.79
C PHE A 48 -6.38 6.02 4.35
N VAL A 49 -5.96 6.86 3.41
CA VAL A 49 -6.23 6.68 1.98
C VAL A 49 -4.94 6.93 1.22
N LEU A 50 -4.64 6.08 0.24
CA LEU A 50 -3.58 6.31 -0.74
C LEU A 50 -4.17 6.21 -2.15
N THR A 51 -3.79 7.16 -3.00
CA THR A 51 -4.12 7.08 -4.42
C THR A 51 -3.03 6.34 -5.20
N VAL A 52 -3.29 6.06 -6.48
CA VAL A 52 -2.29 5.52 -7.41
C VAL A 52 -1.10 6.46 -7.52
N ALA A 53 -1.32 7.77 -7.63
CA ALA A 53 -0.22 8.76 -7.67
C ALA A 53 0.70 8.69 -6.45
N ASP A 54 0.14 8.58 -5.23
CA ASP A 54 0.95 8.45 -4.00
C ASP A 54 1.88 7.23 -4.06
N LEU A 55 1.42 6.14 -4.68
CA LEU A 55 2.14 4.89 -4.82
C LEU A 55 3.18 4.93 -5.93
N GLU A 56 2.90 5.62 -7.04
CA GLU A 56 3.86 5.82 -8.12
C GLU A 56 5.04 6.70 -7.70
N GLU A 57 4.79 7.66 -6.82
CA GLU A 57 5.84 8.51 -6.21
C GLU A 57 6.61 7.81 -5.08
N ALA A 58 6.16 6.62 -4.63
CA ALA A 58 6.74 5.93 -3.50
C ALA A 58 8.17 5.42 -3.81
N LEU A 59 9.10 5.69 -2.90
CA LEU A 59 10.50 5.28 -3.06
C LEU A 59 10.69 3.84 -2.55
N PRO A 60 11.10 2.88 -3.39
CA PRO A 60 11.32 1.50 -2.96
C PRO A 60 12.55 1.40 -2.03
N LEU A 61 12.43 0.55 -1.01
CA LEU A 61 13.47 0.29 -0.01
C LEU A 61 14.06 -1.12 -0.17
N ALA A 62 15.26 -1.32 0.37
CA ALA A 62 16.03 -2.56 0.21
C ALA A 62 15.38 -3.79 0.88
N ASP A 63 14.49 -3.58 1.85
CA ASP A 63 13.77 -4.63 2.59
C ASP A 63 12.44 -5.03 1.93
N GLY A 64 12.11 -4.44 0.78
CA GLY A 64 10.85 -4.65 0.06
C GLY A 64 9.70 -3.76 0.54
N GLY A 65 9.98 -2.80 1.44
CA GLY A 65 9.05 -1.72 1.77
C GLY A 65 9.17 -0.54 0.79
N PHE A 66 8.37 0.48 1.05
CA PHE A 66 8.29 1.72 0.30
C PHE A 66 8.27 2.91 1.27
N TRP A 67 8.85 4.01 0.86
CA TRP A 67 8.79 5.28 1.59
C TRP A 67 7.90 6.26 0.83
N LEU A 68 6.83 6.72 1.47
CA LEU A 68 5.98 7.80 0.98
C LEU A 68 6.27 9.07 1.79
N GLU A 69 6.44 10.21 1.14
CA GLU A 69 6.77 11.47 1.84
C GLU A 69 5.70 11.91 2.84
N THR A 70 4.44 11.60 2.54
CA THR A 70 3.27 12.00 3.34
C THR A 70 2.99 11.09 4.54
N VAL A 71 3.41 9.81 4.47
CA VAL A 71 3.02 8.77 5.45
C VAL A 71 4.22 8.14 6.15
N GLY A 72 5.37 8.08 5.50
CA GLY A 72 6.56 7.37 5.94
C GLY A 72 6.65 5.96 5.36
N TYR A 73 7.01 4.99 6.20
CA TYR A 73 7.26 3.62 5.75
C TYR A 73 5.95 2.85 5.56
N VAL A 74 5.78 2.25 4.38
CA VAL A 74 4.69 1.35 4.03
C VAL A 74 5.22 0.06 3.42
N ARG A 75 4.66 -1.08 3.81
CA ARG A 75 4.99 -2.38 3.20
C ARG A 75 3.73 -3.19 2.95
N PHE A 76 3.60 -3.71 1.74
CA PHE A 76 2.51 -4.62 1.37
C PHE A 76 2.90 -6.05 1.74
N VAL A 77 2.00 -6.75 2.43
CA VAL A 77 2.26 -8.07 3.01
C VAL A 77 1.22 -9.07 2.53
N SER A 78 1.69 -10.11 1.84
CA SER A 78 0.87 -11.25 1.46
C SER A 78 0.65 -12.21 2.64
N ARG A 79 -0.46 -12.94 2.64
CA ARG A 79 -0.71 -14.00 3.63
C ARG A 79 0.33 -15.12 3.60
N ALA A 80 0.92 -15.39 2.43
CA ALA A 80 1.95 -16.40 2.27
C ALA A 80 3.28 -16.03 2.96
N SER A 81 3.49 -14.73 3.23
CA SER A 81 4.69 -14.19 3.86
C SER A 81 4.64 -14.19 5.40
N LEU A 82 3.51 -14.57 6.00
CA LEU A 82 3.31 -14.61 7.46
C LEU A 82 3.74 -15.95 8.12
N HIS A 83 4.43 -16.83 7.38
CA HIS A 83 4.83 -18.17 7.83
C HIS A 83 6.35 -18.39 7.81
#